data_AF-A0A484Z6R2-F1
#
_entry.id   AF-A0A484Z6R2-F1
#
_cell.length_a   1.000
_cell.length_b   1.000
_cell.length_c   1.000
_cell.angle_alpha   90.00
_cell.angle_beta   90.00
_cell.angle_gamma   90.00
#
_symmetry.space_group_name_H-M   'P 1'
#
loop_
_entity.id
_entity.type
_entity.pdbx_description
1 polymer ?
#
loop_
_entity_poly.entity_id
_entity_poly.type
_entity_poly.pdbx_seq_one_letter_code
_entity_poly.pdbx_strand_id
1 'polypeptide(L)'
;MIFTTVLPRDTQLLREAVQNGTLGEIYFTSAQALRRCGVPGWGVFTNKALQGGGPLIDIGIHMLDAAMYVLGFPAVKRVTAHSFQKLGTCKHSGQFGEWDPAQYTVEDALFGTVEFCNGGILRLDTSFALNIREQSIMNVSFCGEKAGATLFPAHIYNDEAGGLKTLMQRGRGG
;
A
#
# COMPACT_ATOMS: atom_id res chain seq x y z
N MET A 1 14.10 -3.69 7.87
CA MET A 1 13.50 -3.02 9.04
C MET A 1 12.05 -3.48 9.07
N ILE A 2 11.76 -4.54 9.82
CA ILE A 2 10.46 -5.21 9.86
C ILE A 2 9.59 -4.43 10.85
N PHE A 3 8.59 -3.69 10.35
CA PHE A 3 7.52 -3.13 11.18
C PHE A 3 6.34 -4.11 11.19
N THR A 4 6.22 -4.99 12.20
CA THR A 4 5.03 -5.85 12.38
C THR A 4 4.57 -6.03 13.84
N THR A 5 4.92 -5.16 14.81
CA THR A 5 4.43 -5.33 16.20
C THR A 5 3.92 -4.08 16.90
N VAL A 6 3.97 -2.91 16.27
CA VAL A 6 3.24 -1.73 16.75
C VAL A 6 2.37 -1.27 15.59
N LEU A 7 1.09 -1.63 15.63
CA LEU A 7 0.11 -1.05 14.72
C LEU A 7 0.12 0.47 14.95
N PRO A 8 0.54 1.28 13.96
CA PRO A 8 0.64 2.72 14.13
C PRO A 8 -0.70 3.27 14.61
N ARG A 9 -0.70 4.27 15.50
CA ARG A 9 -1.92 4.89 16.06
C ARG A 9 -3.00 5.18 15.00
N ASP A 10 -2.58 5.54 13.79
CA ASP A 10 -3.46 5.73 12.63
C ASP A 10 -4.33 4.51 12.30
N THR A 11 -3.74 3.30 12.27
CA THR A 11 -4.46 2.05 11.97
C THR A 11 -5.48 1.68 13.02
N GLN A 12 -5.17 1.92 14.31
CA GLN A 12 -6.10 1.66 15.41
C GLN A 12 -7.31 2.61 15.33
N LEU A 13 -7.07 3.90 15.10
CA LEU A 13 -8.12 4.91 14.97
C LEU A 13 -9.07 4.61 13.80
N LEU A 14 -8.52 4.27 12.63
CA LEU A 14 -9.36 3.90 11.48
C LEU A 14 -10.11 2.59 11.74
N ARG A 15 -9.47 1.59 12.35
CA ARG A 15 -10.14 0.33 12.71
C ARG A 15 -11.33 0.56 13.62
N GLU A 16 -11.18 1.36 14.68
CA GLU A 16 -12.27 1.71 15.59
C GLU A 16 -13.40 2.44 14.86
N ALA A 17 -13.08 3.40 13.99
CA ALA A 17 -14.08 4.11 13.20
C ALA A 17 -14.86 3.17 12.27
N VAL A 18 -14.19 2.19 11.66
CA VAL A 18 -14.85 1.14 10.84
C VAL A 18 -15.76 0.29 11.71
N GLN A 19 -15.30 -0.16 12.88
CA GLN A 19 -16.11 -0.97 13.81
C GLN A 19 -17.33 -0.21 14.34
N ASN A 20 -17.22 1.12 14.52
CA ASN A 20 -18.33 1.98 14.91
C ASN A 20 -19.29 2.33 13.75
N GLY A 21 -19.04 1.82 12.54
CA GLY A 21 -19.90 2.03 11.38
C GLY A 21 -19.78 3.43 10.76
N THR A 22 -18.73 4.19 11.10
CA THR A 22 -18.51 5.56 10.59
C THR A 22 -18.40 5.60 9.07
N LEU A 23 -17.74 4.60 8.47
CA LEU A 23 -17.58 4.49 7.02
C LEU A 23 -18.77 3.78 6.33
N GLY A 24 -19.65 3.10 7.09
CA GLY A 24 -20.64 2.19 6.52
C GLY A 24 -19.99 0.94 5.90
N GLU A 25 -20.58 0.41 4.83
CA GLU A 25 -19.97 -0.68 4.06
C GLU A 25 -18.82 -0.16 3.21
N ILE A 26 -17.62 -0.72 3.39
CA ILE A 26 -16.44 -0.41 2.58
C ILE A 26 -16.44 -1.30 1.33
N TYR A 27 -16.68 -0.69 0.18
CA TYR A 27 -16.76 -1.40 -1.10
C TYR A 27 -15.46 -1.35 -1.90
N PHE A 28 -14.58 -0.37 -1.65
CA PHE A 28 -13.31 -0.23 -2.35
C PHE A 28 -12.18 0.20 -1.40
N THR A 29 -11.02 -0.43 -1.53
CA THR A 29 -9.79 -0.08 -0.83
C THR A 29 -8.63 -0.02 -1.82
N SER A 30 -7.77 0.98 -1.72
CA SER A 30 -6.52 1.08 -2.48
C SER A 30 -5.33 1.08 -1.53
N ALA A 31 -4.47 0.08 -1.63
CA ALA A 31 -3.22 -0.02 -0.89
C ALA A 31 -2.05 0.21 -1.85
N GLN A 32 -1.28 1.27 -1.63
CA GLN A 32 -0.21 1.66 -2.55
C GLN A 32 1.13 1.78 -1.81
N ALA A 33 2.14 1.09 -2.33
CA ALA A 33 3.53 1.21 -1.94
C ALA A 33 4.40 1.37 -3.19
N LEU A 34 4.35 2.56 -3.78
CA LEU A 34 4.98 2.86 -5.07
C LEU A 34 6.20 3.75 -4.88
N ARG A 35 7.30 3.38 -5.53
CA ARG A 35 8.51 4.20 -5.67
C ARG A 35 8.81 4.40 -7.14
N ARG A 36 9.23 5.63 -7.49
CA ARG A 36 9.66 5.97 -8.85
C ARG A 36 10.96 5.28 -9.23
N CYS A 37 11.96 5.38 -8.36
CA CYS A 37 13.25 4.73 -8.50
C CYS A 37 13.89 4.58 -7.12
N GLY A 38 13.35 3.66 -6.31
CA GLY A 38 13.78 3.41 -4.94
C GLY A 38 14.07 1.92 -4.71
N VAL A 39 14.85 1.34 -5.62
CA VAL A 39 15.52 0.05 -5.43
C VAL A 39 16.59 0.22 -4.34
N PRO A 40 16.60 -0.61 -3.28
CA PRO A 40 17.66 -0.57 -2.27
C PRO A 40 19.02 -0.98 -2.86
N GLY A 41 20.02 -0.11 -2.76
CA GLY A 41 21.38 -0.36 -3.22
C GLY A 41 22.27 -1.12 -2.23
N TRP A 42 21.69 -1.61 -1.12
CA TRP A 42 22.39 -2.34 -0.07
C TRP A 42 21.78 -3.72 0.13
N GLY A 43 22.50 -4.60 0.83
CA GLY A 43 21.99 -5.92 1.22
C GLY A 43 21.64 -6.79 0.01
N VAL A 44 20.56 -7.57 0.14
CA VAL A 44 20.17 -8.58 -0.86
C VAL A 44 18.77 -8.35 -1.43
N PHE A 45 18.24 -7.12 -1.33
CA PHE A 45 16.86 -6.75 -1.74
C PHE A 45 16.55 -6.99 -3.22
N THR A 46 17.59 -7.09 -4.06
CA THR A 46 17.47 -7.37 -5.49
C THR A 46 17.60 -8.87 -5.83
N ASN A 47 17.86 -9.72 -4.83
CA ASN A 47 18.06 -11.16 -4.98
C ASN A 47 16.81 -11.95 -4.56
N LYS A 48 16.09 -12.49 -5.55
CA LYS A 48 14.84 -13.22 -5.33
C LYS A 48 15.02 -14.50 -4.52
N ALA A 49 16.15 -15.20 -4.63
CA ALA A 49 16.38 -16.43 -3.88
C ALA A 49 16.52 -16.18 -2.37
N LEU A 50 17.06 -15.01 -1.99
CA LEU A 50 17.28 -14.63 -0.59
C LEU A 50 16.13 -13.82 0.02
N GLN A 51 15.33 -13.13 -0.80
CA GLN A 51 14.22 -12.27 -0.35
C GLN A 51 12.83 -12.86 -0.61
N GLY A 52 12.71 -13.85 -1.50
CA GLY A 52 11.44 -14.40 -1.97
C GLY A 52 10.73 -13.57 -3.05
N GLY A 53 11.02 -12.27 -3.15
CA GLY A 53 10.38 -11.34 -4.08
C GLY A 53 10.92 -9.93 -3.94
N GLY A 54 10.33 -9.00 -4.68
CA GLY A 54 10.71 -7.58 -4.68
C GLY A 54 9.74 -6.75 -3.85
N PRO A 55 9.13 -5.70 -4.44
CA PRO A 55 8.40 -4.67 -3.69
C PRO A 55 7.18 -5.20 -2.96
N LEU A 56 6.52 -6.27 -3.41
CA LEU A 56 5.37 -6.81 -2.68
C LEU A 56 5.77 -7.30 -1.29
N ILE A 57 6.85 -8.08 -1.20
CA ILE A 57 7.28 -8.68 0.07
C ILE A 57 8.01 -7.65 0.94
N ASP A 58 8.72 -6.69 0.34
CA ASP A 58 9.47 -5.67 1.10
C ASP A 58 8.57 -4.55 1.62
N ILE A 59 7.81 -3.87 0.75
CA ILE A 59 7.06 -2.65 1.11
C ILE A 59 5.55 -2.80 0.97
N GLY A 60 5.10 -3.61 0.01
CA GLY A 60 3.68 -3.84 -0.27
C GLY A 60 2.96 -4.54 0.87
N ILE A 61 3.63 -5.49 1.52
CA ILE A 61 3.08 -6.27 2.63
C ILE A 61 2.62 -5.38 3.78
N HIS A 62 3.33 -4.28 4.04
CA HIS A 62 2.96 -3.34 5.09
C HIS A 62 1.66 -2.60 4.77
N MET A 63 1.45 -2.19 3.51
CA MET A 63 0.21 -1.53 3.10
C MET A 63 -0.96 -2.52 3.04
N LEU A 64 -0.68 -3.75 2.57
CA LEU A 64 -1.68 -4.81 2.53
C LEU A 64 -2.13 -5.22 3.94
N ASP A 65 -1.20 -5.46 4.86
CA ASP A 65 -1.49 -5.83 6.24
C ASP A 65 -2.29 -4.73 6.96
N ALA A 66 -1.86 -3.48 6.83
CA ALA A 66 -2.57 -2.35 7.41
C ALA A 66 -4.00 -2.19 6.86
N ALA A 67 -4.19 -2.39 5.55
CA ALA A 67 -5.51 -2.38 4.93
C ALA A 67 -6.39 -3.53 5.45
N MET A 68 -5.86 -4.75 5.46
CA MET A 68 -6.57 -5.94 5.94
C MET A 68 -6.94 -5.84 7.41
N TYR A 69 -6.06 -5.28 8.24
CA TYR A 69 -6.33 -5.01 9.65
C TYR A 69 -7.50 -4.04 9.84
N VAL A 70 -7.50 -2.89 9.14
CA VAL A 70 -8.60 -1.91 9.20
C VAL A 70 -9.91 -2.53 8.74
N LEU A 71 -9.89 -3.30 7.64
CA LEU A 71 -11.06 -4.03 7.13
C LEU A 71 -11.52 -5.17 8.05
N GLY A 72 -10.65 -5.69 8.90
CA GLY A 72 -10.96 -6.79 9.81
C GLY A 72 -10.85 -8.16 9.19
N PHE A 73 -9.92 -8.33 8.25
CA PHE A 73 -9.63 -9.58 7.57
C PHE A 73 -10.88 -10.24 6.98
N PRO A 74 -11.63 -9.54 6.09
CA PRO A 74 -12.74 -10.15 5.38
C PRO A 74 -12.28 -11.38 4.59
N ALA A 75 -13.16 -12.37 4.48
CA ALA A 75 -12.87 -13.58 3.74
C ALA A 75 -12.57 -13.26 2.26
N VAL A 76 -11.43 -13.75 1.77
CA VAL A 76 -11.00 -13.57 0.38
C VAL A 76 -11.75 -14.54 -0.52
N LYS A 77 -12.32 -14.02 -1.60
CA LYS A 77 -12.99 -14.78 -2.66
C LYS A 77 -12.03 -15.15 -3.79
N ARG A 78 -11.26 -14.19 -4.28
CA ARG A 78 -10.34 -14.37 -5.41
C ARG A 78 -9.23 -13.34 -5.37
N VAL A 79 -8.07 -13.69 -5.92
CA VAL A 79 -6.96 -12.77 -6.15
C VAL A 79 -6.54 -12.87 -7.62
N THR A 80 -6.34 -11.72 -8.26
CA THR A 80 -5.69 -11.62 -9.59
C THR A 80 -4.52 -10.65 -9.49
N ALA A 81 -3.33 -11.02 -9.98
CA ALA A 81 -2.15 -10.18 -9.89
C ALA A 81 -1.18 -10.39 -11.05
N HIS A 82 -0.39 -9.36 -11.33
CA HIS A 82 0.64 -9.35 -12.38
C HIS A 82 1.91 -8.68 -11.87
N SER A 83 3.05 -9.34 -12.06
CA SER A 83 4.38 -8.82 -11.74
C SER A 83 5.13 -8.39 -12.99
N PHE A 84 5.97 -7.37 -12.87
CA PHE A 84 6.76 -6.83 -13.98
C PHE A 84 8.21 -6.62 -13.56
N GLN A 85 9.14 -6.93 -14.47
CA GLN A 85 10.57 -6.60 -14.36
C GLN A 85 10.99 -5.95 -15.69
N LYS A 86 11.21 -4.64 -15.68
CA LYS A 86 11.42 -3.76 -16.84
C LYS A 86 12.48 -2.67 -16.61
N LEU A 87 12.71 -2.25 -15.38
CA LEU A 87 13.55 -1.10 -15.01
C LEU A 87 14.76 -1.53 -14.17
N GLY A 88 14.62 -2.44 -13.21
CA GLY A 88 15.70 -2.84 -12.30
C GLY A 88 16.88 -3.51 -12.99
N THR A 89 16.67 -4.12 -14.15
CA THR A 89 17.72 -4.75 -14.98
C THR A 89 18.36 -3.80 -16.00
N CYS A 90 17.87 -2.56 -16.13
CA CYS A 90 18.36 -1.59 -17.13
C CYS A 90 18.88 -0.29 -16.49
N LYS A 91 18.35 0.09 -15.32
CA LYS A 91 18.85 1.17 -14.48
C LYS A 91 19.79 0.58 -13.42
N HIS A 92 20.69 1.40 -12.89
CA HIS A 92 21.69 1.00 -11.89
C HIS A 92 21.77 1.97 -10.68
N SER A 93 20.96 3.03 -10.66
CA SER A 93 21.01 4.03 -9.59
C SER A 93 19.65 4.70 -9.35
N GLY A 94 19.43 5.14 -8.10
CA GLY A 94 18.16 5.70 -7.64
C GLY A 94 18.25 6.31 -6.24
N GLN A 95 17.09 6.56 -5.63
CA GLN A 95 16.97 7.23 -4.34
C GLN A 95 17.73 6.52 -3.20
N PHE A 96 17.88 5.21 -3.30
CA PHE A 96 18.45 4.36 -2.25
C PHE A 96 19.81 3.78 -2.64
N GLY A 97 20.54 4.50 -3.51
CA GLY A 97 21.89 4.16 -3.92
C GLY A 97 21.96 3.49 -5.29
N GLU A 98 23.05 2.78 -5.50
CA GLU A 98 23.36 2.05 -6.73
C GLU A 98 23.15 0.56 -6.54
N TRP A 99 22.82 -0.15 -7.63
CA TRP A 99 22.71 -1.60 -7.63
C TRP A 99 23.26 -2.16 -8.94
N ASP A 100 23.66 -3.43 -8.92
CA ASP A 100 24.07 -4.14 -10.13
C ASP A 100 22.83 -4.65 -10.90
N PRO A 101 22.52 -4.13 -12.10
CA PRO A 101 21.37 -4.58 -12.88
C PRO A 101 21.50 -6.05 -13.33
N ALA A 102 22.72 -6.57 -13.46
CA ALA A 102 22.97 -7.96 -13.84
C ALA A 102 22.63 -8.95 -12.71
N GLN A 103 22.61 -8.49 -11.46
CA GLN A 103 22.25 -9.29 -10.29
C GLN A 103 20.79 -9.08 -9.85
N TYR A 104 20.03 -8.24 -10.57
CA TYR A 104 18.65 -7.91 -10.24
C TYR A 104 17.68 -9.00 -10.70
N THR A 105 17.14 -9.77 -9.76
CA THR A 105 16.33 -10.98 -10.04
C THR A 105 14.90 -10.93 -9.51
N VAL A 106 14.55 -9.88 -8.76
CA VAL A 106 13.20 -9.63 -8.26
C VAL A 106 12.36 -8.86 -9.27
N GLU A 107 11.03 -8.86 -9.12
CA GLU A 107 10.15 -7.96 -9.86
C GLU A 107 10.36 -6.48 -9.44
N ASP A 108 10.16 -5.55 -10.37
CA ASP A 108 10.16 -4.11 -10.10
C ASP A 108 8.85 -3.60 -9.52
N ALA A 109 7.76 -4.25 -9.93
CA ALA A 109 6.41 -3.88 -9.57
C ALA A 109 5.48 -5.08 -9.60
N LEU A 110 4.48 -5.05 -8.73
CA LEU A 110 3.35 -5.98 -8.74
C LEU A 110 2.06 -5.21 -8.52
N PHE A 111 1.07 -5.50 -9.35
CA PHE A 111 -0.27 -4.94 -9.28
C PHE A 111 -1.28 -6.07 -9.14
N GLY A 112 -2.27 -5.92 -8.27
CA GLY A 112 -3.30 -6.94 -8.09
C GLY A 112 -4.59 -6.43 -7.49
N THR A 113 -5.61 -7.27 -7.57
CA THR A 113 -6.92 -7.06 -6.98
C THR A 113 -7.27 -8.27 -6.14
N VAL A 114 -7.67 -8.02 -4.89
CA VAL A 114 -8.28 -8.97 -3.98
C VAL A 114 -9.77 -8.70 -3.97
N GLU A 115 -10.57 -9.71 -4.33
CA GLU A 115 -12.02 -9.68 -4.19
C GLU A 115 -12.41 -10.38 -2.90
N PHE A 116 -13.31 -9.77 -2.12
CA PHE A 116 -13.81 -10.34 -0.87
C PHE A 116 -15.19 -10.98 -1.05
N CYS A 117 -15.53 -11.92 -0.17
CA CYS A 117 -16.82 -12.62 -0.21
C CYS A 117 -18.02 -11.69 0.08
N ASN A 118 -17.79 -10.56 0.76
CA ASN A 118 -18.82 -9.54 1.02
C ASN A 118 -19.04 -8.59 -0.17
N GLY A 119 -18.33 -8.76 -1.29
CA GLY A 119 -18.50 -7.95 -2.50
C GLY A 119 -17.53 -6.77 -2.64
N GLY A 120 -16.82 -6.40 -1.57
CA GLY A 120 -15.78 -5.36 -1.62
C GLY A 120 -14.51 -5.83 -2.36
N ILE A 121 -13.70 -4.86 -2.81
CA ILE A 121 -12.39 -5.13 -3.41
C ILE A 121 -11.27 -4.32 -2.76
N LEU A 122 -10.06 -4.90 -2.74
CA LEU A 122 -8.82 -4.21 -2.44
C LEU A 122 -7.91 -4.25 -3.66
N ARG A 123 -7.48 -3.08 -4.13
CA ARG A 123 -6.43 -2.93 -5.14
C ARG A 123 -5.08 -2.74 -4.45
N LEU A 124 -4.08 -3.49 -4.89
CA LEU A 124 -2.73 -3.45 -4.38
C LEU A 124 -1.76 -3.04 -5.50
N ASP A 125 -1.10 -1.90 -5.34
CA ASP A 125 -0.10 -1.41 -6.28
C ASP A 125 1.25 -1.26 -5.55
N THR A 126 2.28 -1.99 -6.01
CA THR A 126 3.60 -2.03 -5.35
C THR A 126 4.71 -1.84 -6.37
N SER A 127 5.73 -1.03 -6.04
CA SER A 127 6.90 -0.87 -6.91
C SER A 127 8.17 -0.42 -6.18
N PHE A 128 9.32 -0.99 -6.58
CA PHE A 128 10.63 -0.41 -6.34
C PHE A 128 10.99 0.62 -7.41
N ALA A 129 10.63 0.35 -8.66
CA ALA A 129 10.87 1.25 -9.77
C ALA A 129 9.65 1.28 -10.70
N LEU A 130 9.17 2.49 -10.98
CA LEU A 130 8.03 2.74 -11.87
C LEU A 130 8.13 4.15 -12.46
N ASN A 131 7.78 4.33 -13.73
CA ASN A 131 7.79 5.66 -14.34
C ASN A 131 6.53 6.44 -13.95
N ILE A 132 6.54 7.01 -12.75
CA ILE A 132 5.48 7.88 -12.19
C ILE A 132 6.01 9.28 -11.89
N ARG A 133 5.11 10.26 -11.73
CA ARG A 133 5.46 11.65 -11.42
C ARG A 133 6.01 11.76 -9.99
N GLU A 134 5.25 11.25 -9.04
CA GLU A 134 5.54 11.27 -7.62
C GLU A 134 6.79 10.44 -7.33
N GLN A 135 7.63 10.91 -6.42
CA GLN A 135 8.80 10.14 -6.00
C GLN A 135 8.41 8.86 -5.25
N SER A 136 7.41 8.97 -4.38
CA SER A 136 6.93 7.91 -3.50
C SER A 136 5.44 8.11 -3.21
N ILE A 137 4.65 7.04 -3.25
CA ILE A 137 3.25 6.99 -2.83
C ILE A 137 3.12 5.83 -1.84
N MET A 138 2.89 6.14 -0.57
CA MET A 138 2.79 5.16 0.52
C MET A 138 1.52 5.47 1.31
N ASN A 139 0.41 4.84 0.97
CA ASN A 139 -0.85 5.05 1.67
C ASN A 139 -1.83 3.90 1.47
N VAL A 140 -2.86 3.89 2.32
CA VAL A 140 -4.08 3.12 2.12
C VAL A 140 -5.25 4.08 2.12
N SER A 141 -6.13 3.97 1.13
CA SER A 141 -7.40 4.69 1.09
C SER A 141 -8.59 3.74 1.07
N PHE A 142 -9.68 4.17 1.68
CA PHE A 142 -10.91 3.42 1.85
C PHE A 142 -12.08 4.25 1.34
N CYS A 143 -12.98 3.60 0.61
CA CYS A 143 -14.24 4.17 0.14
C CYS A 143 -15.38 3.36 0.76
N GLY A 144 -16.05 3.98 1.72
CA GLY A 144 -17.29 3.46 2.30
C GLY A 144 -18.52 4.21 1.80
N GLU A 145 -19.69 3.61 2.03
CA GLU A 145 -20.99 4.20 1.71
C GLU A 145 -21.22 5.56 2.40
N LYS A 146 -20.76 5.71 3.64
CA LYS A 146 -21.02 6.91 4.47
C LYS A 146 -19.86 7.91 4.50
N ALA A 147 -18.63 7.41 4.36
CA ALA A 147 -17.42 8.23 4.40
C ALA A 147 -16.25 7.52 3.69
N GLY A 148 -15.28 8.31 3.26
CA GLY A 148 -13.97 7.84 2.83
C GLY A 148 -12.91 8.04 3.91
N ALA A 149 -11.76 7.40 3.74
CA ALA A 149 -10.61 7.66 4.59
C ALA A 149 -9.26 7.44 3.89
N THR A 150 -8.22 8.10 4.38
CA THR A 150 -6.81 7.77 4.15
C THR A 150 -6.14 7.40 5.47
N LEU A 151 -5.10 6.56 5.39
CA LEU A 151 -4.49 5.97 6.58
C LEU A 151 -3.21 6.66 7.04
N PHE A 152 -2.38 7.17 6.13
CA PHE A 152 -1.10 7.76 6.48
C PHE A 152 -0.99 9.22 6.00
N PRO A 153 -1.35 10.22 6.83
CA PRO A 153 -1.93 10.10 8.18
C PRO A 153 -3.43 9.74 8.15
N ALA A 154 -3.98 9.30 9.30
CA ALA A 154 -5.39 9.00 9.43
C ALA A 154 -6.25 10.25 9.16
N HIS A 155 -7.12 10.17 8.18
CA HIS A 155 -8.06 11.23 7.82
C HIS A 155 -9.36 10.58 7.33
N ILE A 156 -10.46 10.84 8.03
CA ILE A 156 -11.81 10.41 7.67
C ILE A 156 -12.57 11.63 7.18
N TYR A 157 -13.25 11.48 6.06
CA TYR A 157 -13.93 12.59 5.39
C TYR A 157 -15.15 12.10 4.61
N ASN A 158 -16.08 12.99 4.36
CA ASN A 158 -17.19 12.78 3.44
C ASN A 158 -17.35 14.00 2.53
N ASP A 159 -18.37 13.91 1.68
CA ASP A 159 -18.81 15.01 0.83
C ASP A 159 -20.05 15.69 1.43
N GLU A 160 -20.07 17.02 1.38
CA GLU A 160 -21.29 17.83 1.55
C GLU A 160 -21.43 18.76 0.35
N ALA A 161 -22.34 18.41 -0.56
CA ALA A 161 -22.65 19.16 -1.78
C ALA A 161 -21.44 19.41 -2.71
N GLY A 162 -20.56 18.42 -2.85
CA GLY A 162 -19.30 18.52 -3.62
C GLY A 162 -18.11 19.06 -2.83
N GLY A 163 -18.32 19.50 -1.59
CA GLY A 163 -17.27 19.98 -0.69
C GLY A 163 -16.69 18.89 0.20
N LEU A 164 -15.37 18.82 0.29
CA LEU A 164 -14.69 17.95 1.25
C LEU A 164 -14.97 18.39 2.69
N LYS A 165 -15.60 17.52 3.47
CA LYS A 165 -15.79 17.70 4.91
C LYS A 165 -14.97 16.69 5.69
N THR A 166 -14.08 17.21 6.54
CA THR A 166 -13.31 16.39 7.49
C THR A 166 -14.17 16.00 8.67
N LEU A 167 -14.25 14.69 8.94
CA LEU A 167 -14.90 14.13 10.12
C LEU A 167 -13.89 13.87 11.25
N MET A 168 -12.68 13.44 10.88
CA MET A 168 -11.56 13.23 11.80
C MET A 168 -10.26 13.38 11.02
N GLN A 169 -9.26 14.07 11.57
CA GLN A 169 -7.95 14.16 10.95
C GLN A 169 -6.87 14.16 12.02
N ARG A 170 -5.93 13.23 11.91
CA ARG A 170 -4.71 13.31 12.72
C ARG A 170 -3.83 14.41 12.16
N GLY A 171 -3.46 15.36 13.00
CA GLY A 171 -2.43 16.34 12.65
C GLY A 171 -1.14 15.61 12.25
N ARG A 172 -0.43 16.16 11.24
CA ARG A 172 0.95 15.76 10.98
C ARG A 172 1.79 16.17 12.19
N GLY A 173 1.86 15.31 13.20
CA GLY A 173 2.84 15.46 14.28
C GLY A 173 4.23 15.44 13.66
N GLY A 174 5.04 16.45 13.96
CA GLY A 174 6.46 16.49 13.63
C GLY A 174 7.26 15.41 14.33
#